data_AF-A0A423HWA0-F1
#
_entry.id   AF-A0A423HWA0-F1
#
_cell.length_a   1.000
_cell.length_b   1.000
_cell.length_c   1.000
_cell.angle_alpha   90.00
_cell.angle_beta   90.00
_cell.angle_gamma   90.00
#
_symmetry.space_group_name_H-M   'P 1'
#
loop_
_entity.id
_entity.type
_entity.pdbx_description
1 polymer ?
#
loop_
_entity_poly.entity_id
_entity_poly.type
_entity_poly.pdbx_seq_one_letter_code
_entity_poly.pdbx_strand_id
1 'polypeptide(L)'
;MIAFDDLMLGYILKKLTDVFEEIVAVSKNTFPDKATGVADVRQRKIEKELPVWLQRLKISPPYQVTHVLLDQMHAARKLKRGLRFEAQAALLEALAEAGLAMDVANYSATVLEGRLKCLLDR
;
A
#
# COMPACT_ATOMS: atom_id res chain seq x y z
N MET A 1 6.70 20.53 -7.39
CA MET A 1 7.41 19.27 -7.10
C MET A 1 6.49 18.22 -6.47
N ILE A 2 5.57 18.62 -5.57
CA ILE A 2 4.60 17.75 -4.86
C ILE A 2 3.88 16.72 -5.75
N ALA A 3 3.34 17.12 -6.90
CA ALA A 3 2.58 16.19 -7.76
C ALA A 3 3.39 15.02 -8.33
N PHE A 4 4.72 15.19 -8.51
CA PHE A 4 5.59 14.11 -8.97
C PHE A 4 5.85 13.10 -7.85
N ASP A 5 6.05 13.59 -6.63
CA ASP A 5 6.27 12.75 -5.46
C ASP A 5 5.01 11.93 -5.13
N ASP A 6 3.82 12.53 -5.28
CA ASP A 6 2.54 11.84 -5.10
C ASP A 6 2.32 10.74 -6.15
N LEU A 7 2.66 11.03 -7.42
CA LEU A 7 2.58 10.05 -8.51
C LEU A 7 3.53 8.87 -8.25
N MET A 8 4.76 9.17 -7.82
CA MET A 8 5.77 8.17 -7.50
C MET A 8 5.36 7.32 -6.30
N LEU A 9 4.81 7.94 -5.25
CA LEU A 9 4.26 7.23 -4.09
C LEU A 9 3.13 6.29 -4.51
N GLY A 10 2.17 6.77 -5.32
CA GLY A 10 1.09 5.95 -5.85
C GLY A 10 1.60 4.76 -6.67
N TYR A 11 2.63 4.97 -7.50
CA TYR A 11 3.28 3.91 -8.27
C TYR A 11 3.95 2.87 -7.37
N ILE A 12 4.70 3.30 -6.35
CA ILE A 12 5.39 2.40 -5.41
C ILE A 12 4.36 1.56 -4.63
N LEU A 13 3.33 2.19 -4.08
CA LEU A 13 2.27 1.49 -3.36
C LEU A 13 1.54 0.49 -4.25
N LYS A 14 1.33 0.82 -5.52
CA LYS A 14 0.79 -0.12 -6.50
C LYS A 14 1.70 -1.34 -6.66
N LYS A 15 3.02 -1.15 -6.80
CA LYS A 15 3.98 -2.26 -6.95
C LYS A 15 4.01 -3.18 -5.73
N LEU A 16 3.99 -2.60 -4.53
CA LEU A 16 3.91 -3.38 -3.30
C LEU A 16 2.57 -4.12 -3.17
N THR A 17 1.47 -3.47 -3.55
CA THR A 17 0.15 -4.12 -3.60
C THR A 17 0.18 -5.33 -4.53
N ASP A 18 0.79 -5.23 -5.70
CA ASP A 18 0.87 -6.33 -6.66
C ASP A 18 1.66 -7.54 -6.09
N VAL A 19 2.66 -7.30 -5.22
CA VAL A 19 3.38 -8.37 -4.48
C VAL A 19 2.47 -9.02 -3.44
N PHE A 20 1.77 -8.22 -2.64
CA PHE A 20 0.84 -8.75 -1.63
C PHE A 20 -0.35 -9.48 -2.26
N GLU A 21 -0.84 -9.02 -3.41
CA GLU A 21 -1.95 -9.64 -4.14
C GLU A 21 -1.59 -11.07 -4.57
N GLU A 22 -0.34 -11.31 -4.94
CA GLU A 22 0.17 -12.66 -5.22
C GLU A 22 0.32 -13.51 -3.98
N ILE A 23 0.83 -12.95 -2.88
CA ILE A 23 0.95 -13.68 -1.60
C ILE A 23 -0.45 -14.14 -1.14
N VAL A 24 -1.44 -13.25 -1.19
CA VAL A 24 -2.83 -13.55 -0.83
C VAL A 24 -3.44 -14.56 -1.81
N ALA A 25 -3.18 -14.43 -3.12
CA ALA A 25 -3.66 -15.38 -4.12
C ALA A 25 -3.11 -16.79 -3.90
N VAL A 26 -1.81 -16.92 -3.60
CA VAL A 26 -1.15 -18.20 -3.29
C VAL A 26 -1.70 -18.80 -2.00
N SER A 27 -1.94 -17.98 -0.97
CA SER A 27 -2.55 -18.44 0.29
C SER A 27 -3.95 -19.02 0.10
N LYS A 28 -4.75 -18.45 -0.81
CA LYS A 28 -6.13 -18.90 -1.08
C LYS A 28 -6.22 -20.08 -2.05
N ASN A 29 -5.24 -20.23 -2.95
CA ASN A 29 -5.23 -21.29 -3.95
C ASN A 29 -4.21 -22.36 -3.56
N THR A 30 -4.64 -23.38 -2.81
CA THR A 30 -3.82 -24.55 -2.43
C THR A 30 -3.61 -25.52 -3.62
N PHE A 31 -3.15 -25.04 -4.77
CA PHE A 31 -2.76 -25.89 -5.90
C PHE A 31 -1.43 -25.40 -6.50
N PRO A 32 -0.34 -26.19 -6.39
CA PRO A 32 0.92 -25.83 -7.00
C PRO A 32 0.89 -26.29 -8.45
N ASP A 33 0.44 -25.43 -9.38
CA ASP A 33 0.56 -25.72 -10.80
C ASP A 33 1.76 -25.01 -11.45
N LYS A 34 2.39 -25.74 -12.35
CA LYS A 34 3.77 -25.62 -12.79
C LYS A 34 4.01 -24.38 -13.64
N ALA A 35 4.50 -23.30 -13.03
CA ALA A 35 4.97 -22.09 -13.74
C ALA A 35 6.36 -21.60 -13.27
N THR A 36 7.23 -22.54 -12.87
CA THR A 36 8.47 -22.29 -12.13
C THR A 36 9.48 -21.38 -12.85
N GLY A 37 9.51 -21.35 -14.19
CA GLY A 37 10.51 -20.58 -14.95
C GLY A 37 10.26 -19.06 -15.02
N VAL A 38 9.00 -18.64 -15.20
CA VAL A 38 8.64 -17.20 -15.30
C VAL A 38 8.49 -16.57 -13.91
N ALA A 39 8.06 -17.36 -12.92
CA ALA A 39 8.00 -16.97 -11.52
C ALA A 39 9.40 -16.60 -10.99
N ASP A 40 10.44 -17.38 -11.29
CA ASP A 40 11.81 -17.15 -10.79
C ASP A 40 12.41 -15.81 -11.29
N VAL A 41 12.25 -15.49 -12.59
CA VAL A 41 12.74 -14.21 -13.14
C VAL A 41 12.03 -13.00 -12.51
N ARG A 42 10.71 -13.11 -12.34
CA ARG A 42 9.89 -12.04 -11.75
C ARG A 42 10.20 -11.86 -10.27
N GLN A 43 10.40 -12.96 -9.55
CA GLN A 43 10.73 -12.95 -8.12
C GLN A 43 12.09 -12.32 -7.85
N ARG A 44 13.13 -12.69 -8.62
CA ARG A 44 14.45 -12.04 -8.53
C ARG A 44 14.40 -10.54 -8.84
N LYS A 45 13.48 -10.11 -9.71
CA LYS A 45 13.28 -8.67 -9.98
C LYS A 45 12.63 -7.98 -8.79
N ILE A 46 11.62 -8.58 -8.18
CA ILE A 46 10.97 -8.04 -6.97
C ILE A 46 11.98 -7.93 -5.83
N GLU A 47 12.80 -8.95 -5.60
CA GLU A 47 13.83 -8.95 -4.55
C GLU A 47 14.84 -7.80 -4.69
N LYS A 48 15.19 -7.42 -5.93
CA LYS A 48 16.10 -6.29 -6.19
C LYS A 48 15.41 -4.94 -6.03
N GLU A 49 14.15 -4.83 -6.42
CA GLU A 49 13.41 -3.57 -6.44
C GLU A 49 12.76 -3.24 -5.09
N LEU A 50 12.41 -4.26 -4.30
CA LEU A 50 11.71 -4.09 -3.02
C LEU A 50 12.47 -3.18 -2.03
N PRO A 51 13.80 -3.32 -1.83
CA PRO A 51 14.54 -2.39 -0.97
C PRO A 51 14.48 -0.95 -1.47
N VAL A 52 14.50 -0.74 -2.80
CA VAL A 52 14.43 0.60 -3.42
C VAL A 52 13.06 1.22 -3.18
N TRP A 53 11.99 0.44 -3.34
CA TRP A 53 10.62 0.88 -3.08
C TRP A 53 10.42 1.25 -1.61
N LEU A 54 10.92 0.42 -0.69
CA LEU A 54 10.85 0.70 0.75
C LEU A 54 11.67 1.92 1.17
N GLN A 55 12.87 2.12 0.60
CA GLN A 55 13.66 3.33 0.86
C GLN A 55 12.94 4.59 0.40
N ARG A 56 12.26 4.54 -0.75
CA ARG A 56 11.48 5.69 -1.24
C ARG A 56 10.27 5.97 -0.37
N LEU A 57 9.59 4.94 0.14
CA LEU A 57 8.49 5.10 1.09
C LEU A 57 8.93 5.81 2.38
N LYS A 58 10.14 5.56 2.87
CA LYS A 58 10.69 6.23 4.07
C LYS A 58 10.80 7.76 3.94
N ILE A 59 10.85 8.27 2.70
CA ILE A 59 10.93 9.71 2.43
C ILE A 59 9.53 10.34 2.54
N SER A 60 8.48 9.56 2.28
CA SER A 60 7.10 10.04 2.37
C SER A 60 6.62 10.09 3.83
N PRO A 61 5.89 11.14 4.24
CA PRO A 61 5.26 11.18 5.55
C PRO A 61 4.31 9.99 5.74
N PRO A 62 4.32 9.29 6.89
CA PRO A 62 3.44 8.14 7.14
C PRO A 62 1.95 8.44 6.94
N TYR A 63 1.52 9.66 7.28
CA TYR A 63 0.16 10.15 7.00
C TYR A 63 -0.18 10.06 5.51
N GLN A 64 0.73 10.50 4.64
CA GLN A 64 0.51 10.55 3.20
C GLN A 64 0.49 9.15 2.59
N VAL A 65 1.38 8.27 3.04
CA VAL A 65 1.38 6.85 2.66
C VAL A 65 0.03 6.21 2.99
N THR A 66 -0.46 6.46 4.20
CA THR A 66 -1.76 5.94 4.68
C THR A 66 -2.91 6.50 3.87
N HIS A 67 -2.93 7.82 3.63
CA HIS A 67 -3.97 8.50 2.86
C HIS A 67 -4.11 7.91 1.46
N VAL A 68 -3.00 7.81 0.73
CA VAL A 68 -2.99 7.27 -0.64
C VAL A 68 -3.42 5.81 -0.65
N LEU A 69 -2.97 5.00 0.30
CA LEU A 69 -3.34 3.58 0.35
C LEU A 69 -4.83 3.40 0.66
N LEU A 70 -5.41 4.20 1.56
CA LEU A 70 -6.84 4.20 1.85
C LEU A 70 -7.68 4.62 0.64
N ASP A 71 -7.24 5.61 -0.13
CA ASP A 71 -7.89 5.99 -1.39
C ASP A 71 -7.89 4.84 -2.41
N GLN A 72 -6.76 4.15 -2.53
CA GLN A 72 -6.65 2.98 -3.40
C GLN A 72 -7.51 1.81 -2.93
N MET A 73 -7.64 1.60 -1.62
CA MET A 73 -8.55 0.61 -1.02
C MET A 73 -10.01 0.96 -1.29
N HIS A 74 -10.38 2.24 -1.14
CA HIS A 74 -11.72 2.71 -1.46
C HIS A 74 -12.06 2.47 -2.93
N ALA A 75 -11.12 2.76 -3.84
CA ALA A 75 -11.27 2.47 -5.26
C ALA A 75 -11.41 0.96 -5.55
N ALA A 76 -10.59 0.11 -4.92
CA ALA A 76 -10.69 -1.35 -5.07
C ALA A 76 -12.05 -1.88 -4.60
N ARG A 77 -12.55 -1.40 -3.46
CA ARG A 77 -13.88 -1.73 -2.94
C ARG A 77 -14.99 -1.31 -3.90
N LYS A 78 -14.94 -0.07 -4.41
CA LYS A 78 -15.92 0.44 -5.39
C LYS A 78 -15.94 -0.39 -6.67
N LEU A 79 -14.78 -0.86 -7.11
CA LEU A 79 -14.61 -1.72 -8.29
C LEU A 79 -14.81 -3.23 -8.00
N LYS A 80 -15.22 -3.61 -6.77
CA LYS A 80 -15.42 -5.00 -6.34
C LYS A 80 -14.18 -5.89 -6.51
N ARG A 81 -12.97 -5.32 -6.40
CA ARG A 81 -11.69 -6.05 -6.47
C ARG A 81 -11.30 -6.59 -5.09
N GLY A 82 -11.99 -7.64 -4.65
CA GLY A 82 -11.84 -8.20 -3.31
C GLY A 82 -10.40 -8.62 -2.97
N LEU A 83 -9.73 -9.36 -3.86
CA LEU A 83 -8.35 -9.80 -3.65
C LEU A 83 -7.39 -8.60 -3.49
N ARG A 84 -7.52 -7.60 -4.35
CA ARG A 84 -6.72 -6.37 -4.26
C ARG A 84 -6.98 -5.60 -2.97
N PHE A 85 -8.24 -5.52 -2.54
CA PHE A 85 -8.60 -4.86 -1.29
C PHE A 85 -7.94 -5.55 -0.09
N GLU A 86 -7.96 -6.88 -0.04
CA GLU A 86 -7.30 -7.65 1.02
C GLU A 86 -5.78 -7.48 0.99
N ALA A 87 -5.18 -7.51 -0.20
CA ALA A 87 -3.75 -7.25 -0.37
C ALA A 87 -3.34 -5.85 0.12
N GLN A 88 -4.16 -4.84 -0.16
CA GLN A 88 -3.94 -3.48 0.32
C GLN A 88 -4.14 -3.35 1.83
N ALA A 89 -5.08 -4.09 2.42
CA ALA A 89 -5.26 -4.13 3.87
C ALA A 89 -4.06 -4.75 4.57
N ALA A 90 -3.57 -5.91 4.07
CA ALA A 90 -2.39 -6.57 4.59
C ALA A 90 -1.11 -5.71 4.40
N LEU A 91 -1.00 -5.02 3.27
CA LEU A 91 0.08 -4.07 3.02
C LEU A 91 0.05 -2.90 4.02
N LEU A 92 -1.14 -2.34 4.29
CA LEU A 92 -1.30 -1.23 5.24
C LEU A 92 -0.86 -1.65 6.65
N GLU A 93 -1.27 -2.84 7.09
CA GLU A 93 -0.87 -3.40 8.39
C GLU A 93 0.67 -3.56 8.47
N ALA A 94 1.29 -4.20 7.47
CA ALA A 94 2.74 -4.39 7.44
C ALA A 94 3.51 -3.06 7.41
N LEU A 95 3.03 -2.06 6.68
CA LEU A 95 3.66 -0.72 6.64
C LEU A 95 3.46 0.04 7.96
N ALA A 96 2.32 -0.12 8.63
CA ALA A 96 2.06 0.49 9.92
C ALA A 96 2.95 -0.10 11.03
N GLU A 97 3.09 -1.43 11.06
CA GLU A 97 4.02 -2.11 11.97
C GLU A 97 5.48 -1.68 11.74
N ALA A 98 5.86 -1.43 10.49
CA ALA A 98 7.19 -0.92 10.13
C ALA A 98 7.37 0.59 10.38
N GLY A 99 6.35 1.30 10.86
CA GLY A 99 6.38 2.76 11.07
C GLY A 99 6.43 3.59 9.78
N LEU A 100 6.10 2.98 8.63
CA LEU A 100 6.07 3.64 7.30
C LEU A 100 4.68 4.15 6.94
N ALA A 101 3.65 3.66 7.61
CA ALA A 101 2.28 4.16 7.56
C ALA A 101 1.77 4.41 8.99
N MET A 102 0.68 5.13 9.11
CA MET A 102 -0.09 5.23 10.34
C MET A 102 -1.07 4.05 10.40
N ASP A 103 -1.33 3.54 11.59
CA ASP A 103 -2.51 2.71 11.78
C ASP A 103 -3.79 3.55 11.56
N VAL A 104 -4.89 2.86 11.29
CA VAL A 104 -6.16 3.49 10.91
C VAL A 104 -6.73 4.38 12.02
N ALA A 105 -6.48 4.04 13.29
CA ALA A 105 -7.01 4.81 14.42
C ALA A 105 -6.28 6.16 14.53
N ASN A 106 -4.95 6.15 14.51
CA ASN A 106 -4.12 7.35 14.55
C ASN A 106 -4.32 8.23 13.33
N TYR A 107 -4.46 7.64 12.14
CA TYR A 107 -4.80 8.37 10.94
C TYR A 107 -6.17 9.07 11.06
N SER A 108 -7.19 8.34 11.53
CA SER A 108 -8.55 8.89 11.69
C SER A 108 -8.58 10.05 12.69
N ALA A 109 -7.88 9.93 13.82
CA ALA A 109 -7.73 11.00 14.80
C ALA A 109 -7.09 12.24 14.18
N THR A 110 -5.97 12.07 13.46
CA THR A 110 -5.26 13.17 12.78
C THR A 110 -6.14 13.92 11.78
N VAL A 111 -6.91 13.18 10.96
CA VAL A 111 -7.85 13.79 9.99
C VAL A 111 -8.96 14.56 10.71
N LEU A 112 -9.54 14.00 11.77
CA LEU A 112 -10.61 14.64 12.53
C LEU A 112 -10.12 15.92 13.24
N GLU A 113 -8.96 15.87 13.89
CA GLU A 113 -8.34 17.03 14.51
C GLU A 113 -8.09 18.16 13.51
N GLY A 114 -7.55 17.83 12.33
CA GLY A 114 -7.33 18.81 11.26
C GLY A 114 -8.65 19.47 10.82
N ARG A 115 -9.71 18.68 10.65
CA ARG A 115 -11.04 19.19 10.29
C ARG A 115 -11.64 20.06 11.39
N LEU A 116 -11.49 19.69 12.65
CA LEU A 116 -11.98 20.47 13.80
C LEU A 116 -11.27 21.82 13.90
N LYS A 117 -9.94 21.87 13.74
CA LYS A 117 -9.19 23.13 13.72
C LYS A 117 -9.68 24.07 12.62
N CYS A 118 -9.88 23.57 11.40
CA CYS A 118 -10.43 24.36 10.31
C CYS A 118 -11.85 24.91 10.56
N LEU A 119 -12.63 24.25 11.41
CA LEU A 119 -13.97 24.72 11.80
C LEU A 119 -13.94 25.77 12.91
N LEU A 120 -12.95 25.70 13.81
CA LEU A 120 -12.77 26.63 14.92
C LEU A 120 -12.04 27.92 14.51
N ASP A 121 -11.22 27.87 13.46
CA ASP A 121 -10.50 29.03 12.89
C ASP A 121 -11.36 29.85 11.89
N ARG A 122 -12.68 29.63 11.85
CA ARG A 122 -13.67 30.34 11.01
C ARG A 122 -14.60 31.20 11.84
#